data_AF-A0A7C1FXQ9-F1
#
_entry.id   AF-A0A7C1FXQ9-F1
#
_cell.length_a   1.000
_cell.length_b   1.000
_cell.length_c   1.000
_cell.angle_alpha   90.00
_cell.angle_beta   90.00
_cell.angle_gamma   90.00
#
_symmetry.space_group_name_H-M   'P 1'
#
loop_
_entity.id
_entity.type
_entity.pdbx_description
1 polymer ?
#
loop_
_entity_poly.entity_id
_entity_poly.type
_entity_poly.pdbx_seq_one_letter_code
_entity_poly.pdbx_strand_id
1 'polypeptide(L)'
;WGKDPRHVEVVLRESYRIVRMDRGLIISQTRHGFNCANAGVDASNLPDRETLCLLPRDPDASARRIRSAVKAATGADVAVIISDTFGRPWRVGLTNVAIGVAGINPLKDYRGIQDPYGHMLQATVIGCRRHTSPKITGGFTQRDP
;
A
#
# COMPACT_ATOMS: atom_id res chain seq x y z
N TRP A 1 14.60 -7.06 -23.15
CA TRP A 1 13.63 -7.40 -22.08
C TRP A 1 12.17 -7.51 -22.55
N GLY A 2 11.84 -7.37 -23.85
CA GLY A 2 10.48 -7.66 -24.35
C GLY A 2 9.33 -6.82 -23.77
N LYS A 3 9.61 -5.78 -22.98
CA LYS A 3 8.61 -4.87 -22.44
C LYS A 3 8.17 -3.89 -23.52
N ASP A 4 6.85 -3.62 -23.58
CA ASP A 4 6.28 -2.61 -24.45
C ASP A 4 6.89 -1.22 -24.10
N PRO A 5 7.51 -0.53 -25.07
CA PRO A 5 8.05 0.82 -24.86
C PRO A 5 7.00 1.81 -24.32
N ARG A 6 5.73 1.66 -24.71
CA ARG A 6 4.63 2.50 -24.22
C ARG A 6 4.40 2.33 -22.72
N HIS A 7 4.49 1.09 -22.23
CA HIS A 7 4.41 0.81 -20.80
C HIS A 7 5.59 1.44 -20.06
N VAL A 8 6.81 1.26 -20.58
CA VAL A 8 8.02 1.82 -19.96
C VAL A 8 7.93 3.35 -19.87
N GLU A 9 7.45 4.02 -20.92
CA GLU A 9 7.25 5.46 -20.92
C GLU A 9 6.31 5.92 -19.79
N VAL A 10 5.18 5.22 -19.58
CA VAL A 10 4.23 5.54 -18.50
C VAL A 10 4.88 5.35 -17.13
N VAL A 11 5.65 4.27 -16.94
CA VAL A 11 6.43 4.04 -15.71
C VAL A 11 7.38 5.19 -15.46
N LEU A 12 8.11 5.65 -16.48
CA LEU A 12 9.05 6.78 -16.36
C LEU A 12 8.33 8.07 -16.00
N ARG A 13 7.14 8.33 -16.57
CA ARG A 13 6.33 9.52 -16.28
C ARG A 13 5.77 9.55 -14.86
N GLU A 14 5.41 8.40 -14.30
CA GLU A 14 4.92 8.30 -12.92
C GLU A 14 6.05 8.16 -11.89
N SER A 15 7.28 7.96 -12.37
CA SER A 15 8.48 7.95 -11.53
C SER A 15 8.97 9.36 -11.24
N TYR A 16 9.27 9.64 -9.97
CA TYR A 16 10.10 10.76 -9.58
C TYR A 16 11.58 10.50 -9.90
N ARG A 17 12.05 9.28 -9.60
CA ARG A 17 13.40 8.81 -9.97
C ARG A 17 13.45 7.31 -10.10
N ILE A 18 14.41 6.82 -10.89
CA ILE A 18 14.73 5.39 -10.98
C ILE A 18 15.77 5.04 -9.92
N VAL A 19 15.44 4.09 -9.06
CA VAL A 19 16.32 3.60 -7.99
C VAL A 19 17.25 2.51 -8.51
N ARG A 20 16.70 1.57 -9.31
CA ARG A 20 17.46 0.51 -9.95
C ARG A 20 16.71 0.04 -11.19
N MET A 21 17.44 -0.20 -12.27
CA MET A 21 16.91 -0.89 -13.43
C MET A 21 17.80 -2.07 -13.73
N ASP A 22 17.30 -3.29 -13.53
CA ASP A 22 18.04 -4.52 -13.77
C ASP A 22 17.15 -5.55 -14.42
N ARG A 23 17.65 -6.25 -15.42
CA ARG A 23 16.97 -7.41 -16.00
C ARG A 23 15.49 -7.21 -16.34
N GLY A 24 15.14 -6.03 -16.86
CA GLY A 24 13.76 -5.68 -17.20
C GLY A 24 12.89 -5.30 -16.02
N LEU A 25 13.37 -5.41 -14.78
CA LEU A 25 12.74 -4.86 -13.58
C LEU A 25 13.16 -3.40 -13.40
N ILE A 26 12.18 -2.53 -13.24
CA ILE A 26 12.39 -1.11 -12.94
C ILE A 26 11.91 -0.89 -11.53
N ILE A 27 12.81 -0.57 -10.61
CA ILE A 27 12.48 -0.09 -9.27
C ILE A 27 12.57 1.42 -9.30
N SER A 28 11.46 2.08 -8.99
CA SER A 28 11.31 3.52 -9.05
C SER A 28 10.68 4.06 -7.79
N GLN A 29 11.01 5.31 -7.49
CA GLN A 29 10.30 6.09 -6.50
C GLN A 29 9.16 6.84 -7.19
N THR A 30 7.93 6.65 -6.72
CA THR A 30 6.76 7.39 -7.22
C THR A 30 6.74 8.81 -6.68
N ARG A 31 5.94 9.70 -7.28
CA ARG A 31 5.73 11.08 -6.76
C ARG A 31 5.15 11.10 -5.34
N HIS A 32 4.46 10.04 -4.94
CA HIS A 32 3.94 9.85 -3.58
C HIS A 32 5.01 9.47 -2.57
N GLY A 33 6.21 9.09 -3.04
CA GLY A 33 7.34 8.67 -2.20
C GLY A 33 7.48 7.15 -2.03
N PHE A 34 6.58 6.33 -2.58
CA PHE A 34 6.68 4.87 -2.52
C PHE A 34 7.80 4.35 -3.42
N ASN A 35 8.61 3.43 -2.90
CA ASN A 35 9.58 2.67 -3.70
C ASN A 35 8.95 1.35 -4.12
N CYS A 36 8.71 1.19 -5.42
CA CYS A 36 8.00 0.04 -5.95
C CYS A 36 8.49 -0.36 -7.35
N ALA A 37 8.08 -1.55 -7.78
CA ALA A 37 8.32 -1.99 -9.15
C ALA A 37 7.41 -1.21 -10.11
N ASN A 38 7.96 -0.80 -11.26
CA ASN A 38 7.26 -0.11 -12.34
C ASN A 38 6.42 1.10 -11.87
N ALA A 39 6.84 1.84 -10.83
CA ALA A 39 6.09 2.97 -10.27
C ALA A 39 4.66 2.65 -9.80
N GLY A 40 4.34 1.37 -9.53
CA GLY A 40 2.98 0.93 -9.18
C GLY A 40 2.03 0.91 -10.38
N VAL A 41 2.57 1.02 -11.59
CA VAL A 41 1.79 0.82 -12.83
C VAL A 41 1.51 -0.67 -12.97
N ASP A 42 0.22 -1.01 -12.96
CA ASP A 42 -0.26 -2.38 -13.12
C ASP A 42 -1.00 -2.55 -14.46
N ALA A 43 -0.77 -3.68 -15.13
CA ALA A 43 -1.47 -4.10 -16.33
C ALA A 43 -2.10 -5.49 -16.16
N SER A 44 -1.86 -6.16 -15.03
CA SER A 44 -2.19 -7.58 -14.84
C SER A 44 -3.67 -7.83 -14.56
N ASN A 45 -4.37 -6.84 -13.98
CA ASN A 45 -5.76 -6.97 -13.57
C ASN A 45 -6.75 -6.22 -14.48
N LEU A 46 -6.35 -5.93 -15.73
CA LEU A 46 -7.17 -5.18 -16.68
C LEU A 46 -7.69 -6.09 -17.81
N PRO A 47 -8.93 -5.81 -18.31
CA PRO A 47 -9.57 -6.64 -19.33
C PRO A 47 -8.87 -6.54 -20.70
N ASP A 48 -8.16 -5.45 -20.95
CA ASP A 48 -7.37 -5.23 -22.15
C ASP A 48 -5.89 -5.05 -21.81
N ARG A 49 -5.03 -5.20 -22.83
CA ARG A 49 -3.57 -5.01 -22.71
C ARG A 49 -3.11 -3.60 -23.06
N GLU A 50 -4.03 -2.71 -23.39
CA GLU A 50 -3.74 -1.34 -23.84
C GLU A 50 -3.92 -0.31 -22.72
N THR A 51 -4.66 -0.67 -21.68
CA THR A 51 -4.92 0.13 -20.49
C THR A 51 -3.91 -0.21 -19.40
N LEU A 52 -3.47 0.83 -18.69
CA LEU A 52 -2.61 0.71 -17.53
C LEU A 52 -3.29 1.34 -16.33
N CYS A 53 -3.26 0.64 -15.20
CA CYS A 53 -3.75 1.14 -13.93
C CYS A 53 -2.61 1.93 -13.27
N LEU A 54 -2.86 3.20 -12.99
CA LEU A 54 -1.93 4.06 -12.28
C LEU A 54 -2.33 4.18 -10.82
N LEU A 55 -1.35 4.45 -9.96
CA LEU A 55 -1.63 4.84 -8.59
C LEU A 55 -2.48 6.12 -8.53
N PRO A 56 -3.46 6.20 -7.62
CA PRO A 56 -4.22 7.43 -7.42
C PRO A 56 -3.30 8.59 -7.06
N ARG A 57 -3.50 9.76 -7.69
CA ARG A 57 -2.70 10.99 -7.42
C ARG A 57 -2.75 11.47 -5.97
N ASP A 58 -3.86 11.19 -5.28
CA ASP A 58 -4.04 11.41 -3.86
C ASP A 58 -4.89 10.26 -3.29
N PRO A 59 -4.24 9.19 -2.80
CA PRO A 59 -4.94 8.06 -2.20
C PRO A 59 -5.70 8.45 -0.93
N ASP A 60 -5.20 9.41 -0.13
CA ASP A 60 -5.88 9.88 1.08
C ASP A 60 -7.17 10.64 0.74
N ALA A 61 -7.17 11.47 -0.30
CA ALA A 61 -8.40 12.12 -0.79
C ALA A 61 -9.41 11.08 -1.28
N SER A 62 -8.94 10.03 -1.94
CA SER A 62 -9.80 8.92 -2.36
C SER A 62 -10.39 8.20 -1.15
N ALA A 63 -9.60 7.91 -0.12
CA ALA A 63 -10.08 7.33 1.14
C ALA A 63 -11.11 8.22 1.84
N ARG A 64 -10.88 9.55 1.88
CA ARG A 64 -11.83 10.53 2.45
C ARG A 64 -13.15 10.57 1.69
N ARG A 65 -13.12 10.51 0.36
CA ARG A 65 -14.33 10.46 -0.49
C ARG A 65 -15.13 9.19 -0.23
N ILE A 66 -14.47 8.03 -0.22
CA ILE A 66 -15.13 6.75 0.08
C ILE A 66 -15.76 6.78 1.47
N ARG A 67 -15.02 7.23 2.49
CA ARG A 67 -15.56 7.37 3.85
C ARG A 67 -16.79 8.27 3.90
N SER A 68 -16.75 9.41 3.20
CA SER A 68 -17.87 10.36 3.16
C SER A 68 -19.10 9.76 2.46
N ALA A 69 -18.90 9.02 1.37
CA ALA A 69 -19.97 8.32 0.66
C ALA A 69 -20.60 7.22 1.52
N VAL A 70 -19.79 6.41 2.22
CA VAL A 70 -20.29 5.38 3.15
C VAL A 70 -21.10 6.02 4.28
N LYS A 71 -20.59 7.12 4.86
CA LYS A 71 -21.31 7.85 5.91
C LYS A 71 -22.64 8.41 5.41
N ALA A 72 -22.68 8.96 4.19
CA ALA A 72 -23.92 9.47 3.61
C ALA A 72 -24.94 8.35 3.32
N ALA A 73 -24.49 7.19 2.85
CA ALA A 73 -25.37 6.08 2.50
C ALA A 73 -25.86 5.26 3.72
N THR A 74 -25.08 5.20 4.80
CA THR A 74 -25.34 4.26 5.92
C THR A 74 -25.45 4.94 7.28
N GLY A 75 -25.04 6.21 7.41
CA GLY A 75 -24.90 6.90 8.70
C GLY A 75 -23.69 6.45 9.53
N ALA A 76 -23.00 5.38 9.13
CA ALA A 76 -21.88 4.82 9.90
C ALA A 76 -20.61 5.67 9.76
N ASP A 77 -19.90 5.85 10.88
CA ASP A 77 -18.56 6.42 10.89
C ASP A 77 -17.50 5.31 10.85
N VAL A 78 -16.82 5.17 9.71
CA VAL A 78 -15.85 4.11 9.45
C VAL A 78 -14.46 4.67 9.14
N ALA A 79 -13.44 3.84 9.34
CA ALA A 79 -12.10 4.08 8.82
C ALA A 79 -11.95 3.41 7.44
N VAL A 80 -11.23 4.07 6.52
CA VAL A 80 -10.95 3.57 5.17
C VAL A 80 -9.45 3.51 4.96
N ILE A 81 -8.97 2.37 4.47
CA ILE A 81 -7.56 2.14 4.11
C ILE A 81 -7.54 1.70 2.65
N ILE A 82 -6.77 2.40 1.83
CA ILE A 82 -6.44 1.99 0.46
C ILE A 82 -5.07 1.35 0.51
N SER A 83 -4.96 0.11 0.02
CA SER A 83 -3.71 -0.63 -0.04
C SER A 83 -3.33 -0.99 -1.46
N ASP A 84 -2.02 -1.07 -1.71
CA ASP A 84 -1.47 -1.59 -2.95
C ASP A 84 -0.38 -2.64 -2.66
N THR A 85 -0.15 -3.52 -3.63
CA THR A 85 0.74 -4.66 -3.52
C THR A 85 2.17 -4.29 -3.91
N PHE A 86 3.10 -4.39 -2.96
CA PHE A 86 4.51 -4.12 -3.18
C PHE A 86 5.42 -5.29 -2.81
N GLY A 87 6.54 -5.40 -3.53
CA GLY A 87 7.67 -6.20 -3.06
C GLY A 87 8.37 -5.52 -1.88
N ARG A 88 9.15 -6.29 -1.13
CA ARG A 88 9.95 -5.78 -0.01
C ARG A 88 11.41 -6.23 -0.16
N PRO A 89 12.39 -5.37 0.17
CA PRO A 89 13.79 -5.75 0.10
C PRO A 89 14.11 -7.03 0.87
N TRP A 90 14.99 -7.86 0.29
CA TRP A 90 15.57 -9.06 0.91
C TRP A 90 14.59 -10.20 1.24
N ARG A 91 13.34 -10.15 0.78
CA ARG A 91 12.39 -11.27 0.92
C ARG A 91 11.63 -11.53 -0.38
N VAL A 92 11.40 -12.81 -0.64
CA VAL A 92 10.52 -13.25 -1.72
C VAL A 92 9.07 -13.11 -1.27
N GLY A 93 8.20 -12.63 -2.16
CA GLY A 93 6.77 -12.46 -1.90
C GLY A 93 6.34 -10.99 -1.89
N LEU A 94 5.07 -10.78 -2.19
CA LEU A 94 4.43 -9.47 -2.22
C LEU A 94 3.68 -9.22 -0.91
N THR A 95 3.59 -7.95 -0.50
CA THR A 95 2.84 -7.53 0.69
C THR A 95 2.01 -6.30 0.38
N ASN A 96 0.85 -6.19 1.02
CA ASN A 96 -0.01 -5.02 0.89
C ASN A 96 0.49 -3.91 1.80
N VAL A 97 0.74 -2.73 1.23
CA VAL A 97 1.09 -1.52 1.98
C VAL A 97 -0.06 -0.53 1.84
N ALA A 98 -0.42 0.11 2.96
CA ALA A 98 -1.39 1.21 2.94
C ALA A 98 -0.78 2.39 2.17
N ILE A 99 -1.43 2.78 1.08
CA ILE A 99 -1.09 3.96 0.28
C ILE A 99 -1.97 5.16 0.60
N GLY A 100 -3.14 4.93 1.19
CA GLY A 100 -4.04 5.99 1.63
C GLY A 100 -4.89 5.61 2.83
N VAL A 101 -5.26 6.58 3.66
CA VAL A 101 -5.93 6.38 4.94
C VAL A 101 -6.89 7.53 5.27
N ALA A 102 -8.06 7.21 5.81
CA ALA A 102 -9.02 8.19 6.33
C ALA A 102 -9.75 7.65 7.57
N GLY A 103 -9.97 8.50 8.57
CA GLY A 103 -10.72 8.13 9.79
C GLY A 103 -9.92 7.31 10.82
N ILE A 104 -8.61 7.16 10.63
CA ILE A 104 -7.70 6.49 11.56
C ILE A 104 -6.34 7.20 11.57
N ASN A 105 -5.65 7.19 12.71
CA ASN A 105 -4.25 7.59 12.76
C ASN A 105 -3.38 6.42 12.24
N PRO A 106 -2.68 6.55 11.10
CA PRO A 106 -1.85 5.49 10.57
C PRO A 106 -0.59 5.23 11.39
N LEU A 107 -0.24 6.14 12.31
CA LEU A 107 0.94 6.02 13.16
C LEU A 107 0.50 5.80 14.60
N LYS A 108 1.08 4.78 15.22
CA LYS A 108 1.03 4.61 16.67
C LYS A 108 2.39 4.95 17.23
N ASP A 109 2.44 6.06 17.97
CA ASP A 109 3.65 6.52 18.64
C ASP A 109 3.79 5.81 19.99
N TYR A 110 4.87 5.06 20.14
CA TYR A 110 5.22 4.40 21.40
C TYR A 110 6.39 5.09 22.11
N ARG A 111 6.87 6.22 21.61
CA ARG A 111 7.96 6.96 22.26
C ARG A 111 7.50 7.41 23.65
N GLY A 112 8.32 7.12 24.66
CA GLY A 112 8.02 7.45 26.05
C GLY A 112 7.08 6.48 26.77
N ILE A 113 6.67 5.38 26.13
CA ILE A 113 5.95 4.29 26.79
C ILE A 113 6.97 3.32 27.39
N GLN A 114 6.74 2.88 28.64
CA GLN A 114 7.52 1.81 29.26
C GLN A 114 7.10 0.45 28.71
N ASP A 115 8.08 -0.38 28.38
CA ASP A 115 7.84 -1.78 28.10
C ASP A 115 7.46 -2.56 29.40
N PRO A 116 7.02 -3.83 29.30
CA PRO A 116 6.72 -4.65 30.47
C PRO A 116 7.90 -4.90 31.42
N TYR A 117 9.11 -4.50 31.03
CA TYR A 117 10.35 -4.65 31.79
C TYR A 117 10.88 -3.30 32.32
N GLY A 118 10.12 -2.21 32.17
CA GLY A 118 10.44 -0.88 32.70
C GLY A 118 11.38 -0.03 31.84
N HIS A 119 11.75 -0.49 30.63
CA HIS A 119 12.59 0.29 29.73
C HIS A 119 11.76 1.27 28.89
N MET A 120 12.30 2.49 28.72
CA MET A 120 11.67 3.53 27.90
C MET A 120 11.89 3.23 26.41
N LEU A 121 10.80 3.10 25.66
CA LEU A 121 10.87 2.95 24.21
C LEU A 121 11.33 4.27 23.58
N GLN A 122 12.50 4.27 22.94
CA GLN A 122 13.13 5.49 22.41
C GLN A 122 12.79 5.80 20.94
N ALA A 123 12.39 4.82 20.13
CA ALA A 123 12.25 5.03 18.67
C ALA A 123 11.26 4.07 18.00
N THR A 124 9.99 4.12 18.41
CA THR A 124 9.00 3.20 17.86
C THR A 124 7.73 3.94 17.44
N VAL A 125 7.72 4.46 16.22
CA VAL A 125 6.48 4.82 15.52
C VAL A 125 6.13 3.65 14.62
N ILE A 126 5.10 2.89 14.97
CA ILE A 126 4.67 1.73 14.19
C ILE A 126 3.50 2.13 13.30
N GLY A 127 3.55 1.72 12.04
CA GLY A 127 2.38 1.76 11.15
C GLY A 127 1.24 0.96 11.77
N CYS A 128 0.17 1.62 12.16
CA CYS A 128 -0.91 1.03 12.94
C CYS A 128 -1.72 0.06 12.09
N ARG A 129 -1.50 -1.25 12.27
CA ARG A 129 -2.54 -2.26 12.05
C ARG A 129 -3.46 -2.21 13.26
N ARG A 130 -4.61 -1.54 13.17
CA ARG A 130 -5.56 -1.50 14.30
C ARG A 130 -6.02 -2.93 14.62
N HIS A 131 -5.58 -3.47 15.76
CA HIS A 131 -6.14 -4.66 16.36
C HIS A 131 -6.87 -4.24 17.65
N THR A 132 -8.14 -3.84 17.50
CA THR A 132 -9.07 -3.71 18.62
C THR A 132 -10.43 -4.20 18.15
N SER A 133 -10.59 -5.54 18.13
CA SER A 133 -11.79 -6.29 18.54
C SER A 133 -11.44 -7.79 18.64
N PRO A 134 -12.00 -8.53 19.61
CA PRO A 134 -11.60 -9.90 19.91
C PRO A 134 -12.21 -10.93 18.94
N LYS A 135 -11.43 -11.94 18.59
CA LYS A 135 -11.80 -13.22 17.93
C LYS A 135 -12.63 -13.12 16.64
N ILE A 136 -11.95 -13.29 15.50
CA ILE A 136 -12.50 -14.08 14.38
C ILE A 136 -11.47 -15.16 14.07
N THR A 137 -11.71 -16.36 14.57
CA THR A 137 -11.02 -17.58 14.18
C THR A 137 -11.53 -17.94 12.78
N GLY A 138 -10.70 -17.76 11.76
CA GLY A 138 -10.96 -18.21 10.40
C GLY A 138 -9.73 -18.94 9.88
N GLY A 139 -9.63 -20.22 10.21
CA GLY A 139 -8.64 -21.11 9.60
C GLY A 139 -9.00 -21.28 8.12
N PHE A 140 -8.13 -20.82 7.23
CA PHE A 140 -8.17 -21.24 5.84
C PHE A 140 -7.55 -22.62 5.76
N THR A 141 -8.39 -23.65 5.74
CA THR A 141 -8.03 -24.95 5.21
C THR A 141 -7.74 -24.79 3.72
N GLN A 142 -6.46 -24.89 3.39
CA GLN A 142 -6.01 -25.08 2.01
C GLN A 142 -6.54 -26.45 1.54
N ARG A 143 -7.53 -26.44 0.65
CA ARG A 143 -7.82 -27.58 -0.22
C ARG A 143 -7.10 -27.32 -1.52
N ASP A 144 -6.08 -28.11 -1.76
CA ASP A 144 -5.49 -28.36 -3.09
C ASP A 144 -5.75 -29.85 -3.42
N PRO A 145 -5.75 -30.23 -4.71
CA PRO A 145 -6.74 -31.11 -5.35
C PRO A 145 -6.78 -32.57 -4.91
#